data_AF-A0AAD8BVR3-F1
#
_entry.id   AF-A0AAD8BVR3-F1
#
_cell.length_a   1.000
_cell.length_b   1.000
_cell.length_c   1.000
_cell.angle_alpha   90.00
_cell.angle_beta   90.00
_cell.angle_gamma   90.00
#
_symmetry.space_group_name_H-M   'P 1'
#
loop_
_entity.id
_entity.type
_entity.pdbx_description
1 polymer ?
#
loop_
_entity_poly.entity_id
_entity_poly.type
_entity_poly.pdbx_seq_one_letter_code
_entity_poly.pdbx_strand_id
1 'polypeptide(L)'
;MNSCHPVHYNLSVLEVIHVLFSLEAAIGERPLTADKGAMVTCDVQALRTAQASVVTQNLLVTLVILSMFMVTKSYYNHIRRQMAKCTVFVIGAGPTGLTSALIASQNPHVTQVIVYEELTRAALIERSHQVEFNRKSREFLSSLGIDFNGIEGCMENNIFHTRIGVFLEHVLGMLQLRSIPVTFKSGVKFGRDKILDIESCPGRKLVIACDGSSGQAARLLGLTDEFLHSSCHAFGAVASMDRAELSSVPLAERRIHGLLFDLSAYGIELGDMDLSTGFSLKMFGSTRHRYMSLALPRTEGTLVRHMRLVLDRSMMRNIFVQCFNTCKWSNESALTEAWALRHLKFSPRLFDIKLFQRLETVAYFQDTDMFVLAEGEAARCCNFHTGLDVNTALSGLTSLQNTINQAACALTEVDILKTLHDKSQHSESIAKQFLRSGLKQEVFTHWYS
;
A
#
# COMPACT_ATOMS: atom_id res chain seq x y z
N MET A 1 32.02 -22.92 -30.22
CA MET A 1 30.95 -22.10 -30.84
C MET A 1 31.04 -20.72 -30.23
N ASN A 2 31.30 -19.72 -31.08
CA ASN A 2 31.53 -18.33 -30.70
C ASN A 2 30.26 -17.70 -30.11
N SER A 3 30.37 -17.08 -28.94
CA SER A 3 29.39 -16.10 -28.47
C SER A 3 30.13 -14.85 -27.99
N CYS A 4 29.96 -13.78 -28.76
CA CYS A 4 30.44 -12.44 -28.46
C CYS A 4 29.87 -11.95 -27.12
N HIS A 5 30.75 -11.56 -26.20
CA HIS A 5 30.39 -10.71 -25.07
C HIS A 5 30.24 -9.26 -25.55
N PRO A 6 29.16 -8.54 -25.21
CA PRO A 6 29.13 -7.09 -25.37
C PRO A 6 29.92 -6.46 -24.22
N VAL A 7 31.00 -5.77 -24.56
CA VAL A 7 31.75 -4.91 -23.63
C VAL A 7 30.89 -3.68 -23.33
N HIS A 8 30.41 -3.59 -22.08
CA HIS A 8 29.74 -2.39 -21.58
C HIS A 8 30.78 -1.29 -21.31
N TYR A 9 30.84 -0.27 -22.18
CA TYR A 9 31.52 0.98 -21.86
C TYR A 9 30.55 1.91 -21.13
N ASN A 10 30.62 1.92 -19.80
CA ASN A 10 30.11 3.03 -18.99
C ASN A 10 31.21 4.11 -18.97
N LEU A 11 31.23 4.98 -19.98
CA LEU A 11 31.93 6.26 -19.82
C LEU A 11 30.97 7.26 -19.22
N SER A 12 31.30 7.75 -18.03
CA SER A 12 30.59 8.87 -17.44
C SER A 12 30.87 10.15 -18.24
N VAL A 13 29.88 11.03 -18.37
CA VAL A 13 30.02 12.33 -19.06
C VAL A 13 31.18 13.16 -18.46
N LEU A 14 31.48 12.96 -17.17
CA LEU A 14 32.62 13.58 -16.51
C LEU A 14 33.97 13.07 -17.02
N GLU A 15 34.13 11.78 -17.32
CA GLU A 15 35.41 11.23 -17.82
C GLU A 15 35.73 11.75 -19.22
N VAL A 16 34.72 11.93 -20.08
CA VAL A 16 34.91 12.52 -21.41
C VAL A 16 35.32 13.99 -21.29
N ILE A 17 34.71 14.74 -20.37
CA ILE A 17 35.09 16.14 -20.08
C ILE A 17 36.49 16.22 -19.47
N HIS A 18 36.88 15.27 -18.61
CA HIS A 18 38.20 15.24 -17.97
C HIS A 18 39.32 14.89 -18.96
N VAL A 19 39.05 14.02 -19.94
CA VAL A 19 39.98 13.73 -21.05
C VAL A 19 40.14 14.93 -21.98
N LEU A 20 39.06 15.68 -22.24
CA LEU A 20 39.10 16.91 -23.03
C LEU A 20 39.90 18.03 -22.34
N PHE A 21 39.73 18.24 -21.03
CA PHE A 21 40.53 19.21 -20.26
C PHE A 21 42.01 18.78 -20.09
N SER A 22 42.28 17.47 -20.00
CA SER A 22 43.65 16.95 -19.91
C SER A 22 44.43 17.11 -21.22
N LEU A 23 43.74 17.10 -22.37
CA LEU A 23 44.36 17.39 -23.68
C LEU A 23 44.72 18.87 -23.84
N GLU A 24 43.91 19.77 -23.25
CA GLU A 24 44.14 21.21 -23.30
C GLU A 24 45.34 21.64 -22.42
N ALA A 25 45.57 20.95 -21.30
CA ALA A 25 46.72 21.17 -20.42
C ALA A 25 48.06 20.63 -20.98
N ALA A 26 48.04 19.61 -21.84
CA ALA A 26 49.26 18.97 -22.36
C ALA A 26 49.96 19.75 -23.50
N ILE A 27 49.33 20.79 -24.05
CA ILE A 27 49.83 21.55 -25.21
C ILE A 27 50.57 22.84 -24.77
N GLY A 28 50.64 23.14 -23.47
CA GLY A 28 51.11 24.41 -22.93
C GLY A 28 52.62 24.59 -22.69
N GLU A 29 53.47 23.57 -22.79
CA GLU A 29 54.88 23.72 -22.39
C GLU A 29 55.88 23.05 -23.35
N ARG A 30 56.59 23.86 -24.16
CA ARG A 30 58.00 23.63 -24.52
C ARG A 30 58.72 24.96 -24.82
N PRO A 31 59.95 25.19 -24.32
CA PRO A 31 60.69 26.43 -24.49
C PRO A 31 61.49 26.46 -25.80
N LEU A 32 61.62 27.66 -26.36
CA LEU A 32 62.43 27.99 -27.54
C LEU A 32 63.91 28.14 -27.15
N THR A 33 64.81 27.44 -27.85
CA THR A 33 66.20 27.88 -28.01
C THR A 33 66.53 27.99 -29.50
N ALA A 34 67.13 29.14 -29.82
CA ALA A 34 67.33 29.69 -31.15
C ALA A 34 68.38 28.92 -31.96
N ASP A 35 68.13 28.80 -33.27
CA ASP A 35 69.21 28.84 -34.25
C ASP A 35 68.79 29.58 -35.53
N LYS A 36 69.77 30.22 -36.14
CA LYS A 36 69.67 31.25 -37.18
C LYS A 36 69.35 30.64 -38.55
N GLY A 37 68.47 31.30 -39.31
CA GLY A 37 68.45 31.17 -40.77
C GLY A 37 67.06 31.25 -41.39
N ALA A 38 66.95 32.12 -42.39
CA ALA A 38 65.81 32.31 -43.30
C ALA A 38 64.50 32.84 -42.67
N MET A 39 64.27 34.13 -42.90
CA MET A 39 62.98 34.78 -42.74
C MET A 39 61.96 34.15 -43.70
N VAL A 40 61.20 33.19 -43.20
CA VAL A 40 59.84 32.93 -43.67
C VAL A 40 58.95 33.50 -42.58
N THR A 41 58.35 34.66 -42.82
CA THR A 41 57.21 35.14 -42.03
C THR A 41 56.04 34.21 -42.33
N CYS A 42 56.11 32.99 -41.78
CA CYS A 42 54.96 32.12 -41.70
C CYS A 42 54.01 32.83 -40.75
N ASP A 43 52.85 33.15 -41.30
CA ASP A 43 51.82 33.98 -40.71
C ASP A 43 51.30 33.31 -39.42
N VAL A 44 51.99 33.55 -38.29
CA VAL A 44 51.70 32.94 -36.97
C VAL A 44 50.27 33.24 -36.53
N GLN A 45 49.73 34.37 -37.01
CA GLN A 45 48.34 34.76 -36.80
C GLN A 45 47.37 33.91 -37.63
N ALA A 46 47.70 33.60 -38.89
CA ALA A 46 46.94 32.67 -39.72
C ALA A 46 46.99 31.22 -39.18
N LEU A 47 48.12 30.81 -38.59
CA LEU A 47 48.27 29.49 -37.98
C LEU A 47 47.45 29.35 -36.69
N ARG A 48 47.39 30.41 -35.86
CA ARG A 48 46.54 30.45 -34.66
C ARG A 48 45.05 30.53 -34.99
N THR A 49 44.65 31.28 -36.02
CA THR A 49 43.25 31.33 -36.47
C THR A 49 42.83 30.02 -37.14
N ALA A 50 43.72 29.34 -37.87
CA ALA A 50 43.47 28.00 -38.42
C ALA A 50 43.37 26.93 -37.31
N GLN A 51 44.23 26.99 -36.28
CA GLN A 51 44.11 26.09 -35.13
C GLN A 51 42.82 26.35 -34.33
N ALA A 52 42.46 27.62 -34.11
CA ALA A 52 41.20 27.98 -33.45
C ALA A 52 39.98 27.56 -34.27
N SER A 53 40.03 27.64 -35.61
CA SER A 53 38.94 27.18 -36.49
C SER A 53 38.79 25.66 -36.47
N VAL A 54 39.88 24.90 -36.39
CA VAL A 54 39.83 23.43 -36.29
C VAL A 54 39.29 22.99 -34.93
N VAL A 55 39.69 23.65 -33.83
CA VAL A 55 39.17 23.34 -32.48
C VAL A 55 37.67 23.67 -32.40
N THR A 56 37.25 24.84 -32.89
CA THR A 56 35.82 25.20 -32.91
C THR A 56 35.00 24.28 -33.80
N GLN A 57 35.51 23.85 -34.97
CA GLN A 57 34.87 22.85 -35.82
C GLN A 57 34.72 21.49 -35.11
N ASN A 58 35.77 20.99 -34.45
CA ASN A 58 35.72 19.74 -33.71
C ASN A 58 34.72 19.80 -32.54
N LEU A 59 34.64 20.94 -31.86
CA LEU A 59 33.70 21.16 -30.75
C LEU A 59 32.25 21.21 -31.26
N LEU A 60 32.01 21.88 -32.39
CA LEU A 60 30.70 21.92 -33.07
C LEU A 60 30.26 20.52 -33.53
N VAL A 61 31.17 19.76 -34.17
CA VAL A 61 30.90 18.38 -34.59
C VAL A 61 30.59 17.50 -33.39
N THR A 62 31.36 17.62 -32.31
CA THR A 62 31.12 16.85 -31.07
C THR A 62 29.77 17.20 -30.44
N LEU A 63 29.39 18.48 -30.39
CA LEU A 63 28.07 18.92 -29.93
C LEU A 63 26.93 18.37 -30.82
N VAL A 64 27.12 18.38 -32.13
CA VAL A 64 26.13 17.83 -33.08
C VAL A 64 25.98 16.31 -32.87
N ILE A 65 27.08 15.58 -32.72
CA ILE A 65 27.04 14.13 -32.47
C ILE A 65 26.38 13.82 -31.13
N LEU A 66 26.74 14.53 -30.04
CA LEU A 66 26.13 14.34 -28.72
C LEU A 66 24.65 14.67 -28.72
N SER A 67 24.23 15.76 -29.37
CA SER A 67 22.82 16.14 -29.47
C SER A 67 22.03 15.14 -30.31
N MET A 68 22.55 14.70 -31.46
CA MET A 68 21.93 13.65 -32.27
C MET A 68 21.80 12.34 -31.47
N PHE A 69 22.86 11.92 -30.78
CA PHE A 69 22.82 10.72 -29.93
C PHE A 69 21.77 10.83 -28.81
N MET A 70 21.70 11.97 -28.12
CA MET A 70 20.71 12.21 -27.07
C MET A 70 19.28 12.18 -27.62
N VAL A 71 19.03 12.79 -28.77
CA VAL A 71 17.71 12.79 -29.43
C VAL A 71 17.32 11.39 -29.87
N THR A 72 18.21 10.66 -30.54
CA THR A 72 17.94 9.28 -30.99
C THR A 72 17.72 8.34 -29.80
N LYS A 73 18.54 8.43 -28.75
CA LYS A 73 18.37 7.65 -27.53
C LYS A 73 17.05 7.98 -26.83
N SER A 74 16.69 9.27 -26.75
CA SER A 74 15.43 9.73 -26.17
C SER A 74 14.22 9.20 -26.95
N TYR A 75 14.24 9.31 -28.27
CA TYR A 75 13.18 8.82 -29.15
C TYR A 75 13.03 7.29 -29.08
N TYR A 76 14.14 6.56 -29.14
CA TYR A 76 14.14 5.11 -28.99
C TYR A 76 13.58 4.68 -27.64
N ASN A 77 14.00 5.33 -26.55
CA ASN A 77 13.46 5.08 -25.21
C ASN A 77 11.96 5.38 -25.12
N HIS A 78 11.49 6.44 -25.79
CA HIS A 78 10.07 6.79 -25.83
C HIS A 78 9.24 5.70 -26.49
N ILE A 79 9.62 5.26 -27.70
CA ILE A 79 8.95 4.16 -28.41
C ILE A 79 8.98 2.89 -27.59
N ARG A 80 10.15 2.53 -27.05
CA ARG A 80 10.31 1.30 -26.26
C ARG A 80 9.43 1.32 -25.01
N ARG A 81 9.29 2.46 -24.33
CA ARG A 81 8.37 2.63 -23.20
C ARG A 81 6.91 2.47 -23.62
N GLN A 82 6.50 3.02 -24.75
CA GLN A 82 5.14 2.83 -25.27
C GLN A 82 4.84 1.35 -25.58
N MET A 83 5.84 0.60 -26.04
CA MET A 83 5.71 -0.84 -26.30
C MET A 83 5.93 -1.71 -25.07
N ALA A 84 6.29 -1.14 -23.92
CA ALA A 84 6.54 -1.91 -22.71
C ALA A 84 5.25 -2.60 -22.23
N LYS A 85 5.39 -3.86 -21.85
CA LYS A 85 4.29 -4.73 -21.43
C LYS A 85 4.66 -5.55 -20.21
N CYS A 86 3.69 -5.81 -19.36
CA CYS A 86 3.84 -6.68 -18.19
C CYS A 86 2.58 -7.51 -17.94
N THR A 87 2.78 -8.67 -17.31
CA THR A 87 1.68 -9.49 -16.76
C THR A 87 1.53 -9.20 -15.28
N VAL A 88 0.30 -8.97 -14.82
CA VAL A 88 0.01 -8.73 -13.39
C VAL A 88 -0.62 -9.95 -12.76
N PHE A 89 -0.05 -10.40 -11.65
CA PHE A 89 -0.59 -11.44 -10.79
C PHE A 89 -1.06 -10.82 -9.49
N VAL A 90 -2.28 -11.14 -9.08
CA VAL A 90 -2.83 -10.71 -7.79
C VAL A 90 -3.15 -11.95 -6.97
N ILE A 91 -2.69 -11.99 -5.72
CA ILE A 91 -2.90 -13.13 -4.84
C ILE A 91 -3.78 -12.67 -3.68
N GLY A 92 -4.98 -13.24 -3.58
CA GLY A 92 -6.07 -12.78 -2.73
C GLY A 92 -7.03 -11.87 -3.49
N ALA A 93 -8.31 -12.19 -3.42
CA ALA A 93 -9.45 -11.48 -4.00
C ALA A 93 -10.32 -10.81 -2.92
N GLY A 94 -9.68 -10.33 -1.85
CA GLY A 94 -10.29 -9.35 -0.94
C GLY A 94 -10.47 -7.98 -1.61
N PRO A 95 -10.92 -6.96 -0.87
CA PRO A 95 -11.20 -5.62 -1.41
C PRO A 95 -9.97 -5.03 -2.09
N THR A 96 -8.82 -5.10 -1.40
CA THR A 96 -7.54 -4.61 -1.93
C THR A 96 -7.07 -5.40 -3.15
N GLY A 97 -7.24 -6.71 -3.15
CA GLY A 97 -6.85 -7.58 -4.26
C GLY A 97 -7.65 -7.29 -5.52
N LEU A 98 -8.98 -7.31 -5.44
CA LEU A 98 -9.84 -7.02 -6.59
C LEU A 98 -9.69 -5.59 -7.09
N THR A 99 -9.50 -4.61 -6.19
CA THR A 99 -9.19 -3.24 -6.61
C THR A 99 -7.82 -3.15 -7.30
N SER A 100 -6.82 -3.91 -6.86
CA SER A 100 -5.51 -3.99 -7.54
C SER A 100 -5.65 -4.57 -8.94
N ALA A 101 -6.43 -5.64 -9.09
CA ALA A 101 -6.76 -6.22 -10.39
C ALA A 101 -7.50 -5.22 -11.30
N LEU A 102 -8.42 -4.43 -10.73
CA LEU A 102 -9.16 -3.40 -11.46
C LEU A 102 -8.22 -2.30 -11.98
N ILE A 103 -7.32 -1.81 -11.15
CA ILE A 103 -6.31 -0.81 -11.54
C ILE A 103 -5.42 -1.38 -12.66
N ALA A 104 -4.93 -2.61 -12.48
CA ALA A 104 -4.10 -3.27 -13.49
C ALA A 104 -4.84 -3.46 -14.83
N SER A 105 -6.13 -3.83 -14.79
CA SER A 105 -6.95 -4.02 -16.00
C SER A 105 -7.23 -2.73 -16.78
N GLN A 106 -6.99 -1.56 -16.18
CA GLN A 106 -7.16 -0.25 -16.83
C GLN A 106 -5.84 0.29 -17.39
N ASN A 107 -4.73 -0.41 -17.16
CA ASN A 107 -3.41 0.07 -17.50
C ASN A 107 -2.98 -0.39 -18.91
N PRO A 108 -2.54 0.52 -19.80
CA PRO A 108 -2.16 0.18 -21.18
C PRO A 108 -0.90 -0.69 -21.28
N HIS A 109 -0.08 -0.75 -20.24
CA HIS A 109 1.11 -1.60 -20.19
C HIS A 109 0.82 -3.02 -19.69
N VAL A 110 -0.41 -3.31 -19.24
CA VAL A 110 -0.78 -4.65 -18.76
C VAL A 110 -1.34 -5.47 -19.92
N THR A 111 -0.82 -6.68 -20.12
CA THR A 111 -1.29 -7.60 -21.17
C THR A 111 -2.36 -8.55 -20.68
N GLN A 112 -2.29 -8.95 -19.42
CA GLN A 112 -3.24 -9.85 -18.78
C GLN A 112 -3.16 -9.68 -17.26
N VAL A 113 -4.27 -9.97 -16.59
CA VAL A 113 -4.35 -10.01 -15.12
C VAL A 113 -4.76 -11.41 -14.69
N ILE A 114 -4.03 -12.00 -13.75
CA ILE A 114 -4.33 -13.32 -13.20
C ILE A 114 -4.54 -13.17 -11.69
N VAL A 115 -5.72 -13.55 -11.21
CA VAL A 115 -6.07 -13.46 -9.78
C VAL A 115 -6.16 -14.86 -9.19
N TYR A 116 -5.39 -15.11 -8.13
CA TYR A 116 -5.48 -16.33 -7.33
C TYR A 116 -6.28 -16.07 -6.05
N GLU A 117 -7.23 -16.95 -5.75
CA GLU A 117 -8.02 -16.87 -4.52
C GLU A 117 -8.30 -18.26 -3.96
N GLU A 118 -8.05 -18.44 -2.66
CA GLU A 118 -8.28 -19.70 -1.95
C GLU A 118 -9.77 -20.04 -1.86
N LEU A 119 -10.62 -19.03 -1.72
CA LEU A 119 -12.06 -19.19 -1.67
C LEU A 119 -12.68 -19.37 -3.06
N THR A 120 -13.82 -20.06 -3.11
CA THR A 120 -14.66 -20.10 -4.31
C THR A 120 -15.34 -18.75 -4.51
N ARG A 121 -15.73 -18.44 -5.76
CA ARG A 121 -16.46 -17.20 -6.06
C ARG A 121 -17.73 -17.05 -5.22
N ALA A 122 -18.49 -18.13 -5.04
CA ALA A 122 -19.69 -18.12 -4.19
C ALA A 122 -19.35 -17.77 -2.73
N ALA A 123 -18.33 -18.42 -2.17
CA ALA A 123 -17.91 -18.16 -0.79
C ALA A 123 -17.41 -16.73 -0.57
N LEU A 124 -16.81 -16.08 -1.57
CA LEU A 124 -16.41 -14.67 -1.50
C LEU A 124 -17.61 -13.73 -1.40
N ILE A 125 -18.64 -13.98 -2.21
CA ILE A 125 -19.85 -13.15 -2.31
C ILE A 125 -20.75 -13.34 -1.07
N GLU A 126 -20.76 -14.54 -0.50
CA GLU A 126 -21.53 -14.85 0.71
C GLU A 126 -20.97 -14.19 1.99
N ARG A 127 -19.78 -13.57 1.92
CA ARG A 127 -19.18 -12.89 3.09
C ARG A 127 -20.08 -11.75 3.56
N SER A 128 -20.56 -11.87 4.79
CA SER A 128 -21.57 -11.00 5.40
C SER A 128 -21.01 -9.86 6.24
N HIS A 129 -19.71 -9.85 6.54
CA HIS A 129 -19.12 -8.80 7.36
C HIS A 129 -19.17 -7.44 6.64
N GLN A 130 -19.40 -6.40 7.43
CA GLN A 130 -19.51 -5.04 6.94
C GLN A 130 -18.13 -4.45 6.68
N VAL A 131 -18.02 -3.65 5.62
CA VAL A 131 -16.89 -2.78 5.35
C VAL A 131 -17.39 -1.35 5.19
N GLU A 132 -16.54 -0.40 5.55
CA GLU A 132 -16.86 1.02 5.54
C GLU A 132 -15.87 1.77 4.66
N PHE A 133 -16.37 2.61 3.76
CA PHE A 133 -15.55 3.43 2.88
C PHE A 133 -15.73 4.90 3.23
N ASN A 134 -14.66 5.52 3.73
CA ASN A 134 -14.63 6.95 3.98
C ASN A 134 -14.62 7.75 2.66
N ARG A 135 -14.84 9.06 2.76
CA ARG A 135 -14.86 9.96 1.61
C ARG A 135 -13.67 9.79 0.66
N LYS A 136 -12.44 9.72 1.18
CA LYS A 136 -11.22 9.61 0.36
C LYS A 136 -11.18 8.31 -0.42
N SER A 137 -11.48 7.19 0.24
CA SER A 137 -11.54 5.88 -0.42
C SER A 137 -12.66 5.83 -1.46
N ARG A 138 -13.80 6.45 -1.18
CA ARG A 138 -14.90 6.53 -2.16
C ARG A 138 -14.50 7.35 -3.38
N GLU A 139 -13.93 8.53 -3.20
CA GLU A 139 -13.45 9.37 -4.30
C GLU A 139 -12.41 8.61 -5.17
N PHE A 140 -11.47 7.92 -4.53
CA PHE A 140 -10.51 7.06 -5.22
C PHE A 140 -11.19 5.93 -5.99
N LEU A 141 -12.07 5.16 -5.36
CA LEU A 141 -12.77 4.04 -5.99
C LEU A 141 -13.70 4.49 -7.14
N SER A 142 -14.37 5.64 -6.98
CA SER A 142 -15.18 6.24 -8.04
C SER A 142 -14.33 6.71 -9.22
N SER A 143 -13.08 7.15 -9.00
CA SER A 143 -12.15 7.45 -10.10
C SER A 143 -11.79 6.20 -10.93
N LEU A 144 -11.94 5.00 -10.35
CA LEU A 144 -11.78 3.71 -11.05
C LEU A 144 -13.07 3.23 -11.72
N GLY A 145 -14.15 4.00 -11.61
CA GLY A 145 -15.46 3.72 -12.18
C GLY A 145 -16.42 2.95 -11.27
N ILE A 146 -16.11 2.79 -9.97
CA ILE A 146 -17.04 2.15 -9.02
C ILE A 146 -18.22 3.10 -8.74
N ASP A 147 -19.43 2.63 -9.03
CA ASP A 147 -20.66 3.36 -8.77
C ASP A 147 -21.28 2.95 -7.44
N PHE A 148 -21.06 3.78 -6.41
CA PHE A 148 -21.63 3.56 -5.08
C PHE A 148 -23.15 3.68 -5.03
N ASN A 149 -23.80 4.30 -6.01
CA ASN A 149 -25.27 4.36 -6.06
C ASN A 149 -25.87 3.03 -6.53
N GLY A 150 -25.10 2.24 -7.30
CA GLY A 150 -25.49 0.91 -7.77
C GLY A 150 -25.12 -0.22 -6.81
N ILE A 151 -24.51 0.07 -5.65
CA ILE A 151 -24.10 -0.92 -4.65
C ILE A 151 -25.11 -0.90 -3.50
N GLU A 152 -25.58 -2.07 -3.09
CA GLU A 152 -26.40 -2.22 -1.88
C GLU A 152 -25.58 -1.77 -0.65
N GLY A 153 -26.06 -0.75 0.04
CA GLY A 153 -25.41 -0.20 1.22
C GLY A 153 -26.15 1.00 1.78
N CYS A 154 -25.59 1.64 2.80
CA CYS A 154 -26.10 2.89 3.34
C CYS A 154 -25.01 3.96 3.37
N MET A 155 -25.43 5.21 3.14
CA MET A 155 -24.56 6.38 3.22
C MET A 155 -24.94 7.17 4.47
N GLU A 156 -24.02 7.31 5.42
CA GLU A 156 -24.23 8.11 6.62
C GLU A 156 -22.94 8.87 6.96
N ASN A 157 -23.03 10.15 7.28
CA ASN A 157 -21.87 10.99 7.64
C ASN A 157 -20.70 10.93 6.65
N ASN A 158 -20.99 10.87 5.34
CA ASN A 158 -20.01 10.71 4.24
C ASN A 158 -19.25 9.37 4.22
N ILE A 159 -19.65 8.40 5.04
CA ILE A 159 -19.15 7.03 5.06
C ILE A 159 -20.18 6.14 4.37
N PHE A 160 -19.71 5.30 3.46
CA PHE A 160 -20.55 4.28 2.84
C PHE A 160 -20.33 2.96 3.55
N HIS A 161 -21.40 2.35 4.04
CA HIS A 161 -21.39 1.06 4.70
C HIS A 161 -22.04 0.02 3.77
N THR A 162 -21.38 -1.11 3.58
CA THR A 162 -21.91 -2.20 2.77
C THR A 162 -21.40 -3.54 3.29
N ARG A 163 -22.01 -4.64 2.83
CA ARG A 163 -21.44 -5.97 3.01
C ARG A 163 -20.26 -6.11 2.05
N ILE A 164 -19.17 -6.68 2.55
CA ILE A 164 -18.00 -6.92 1.71
C ILE A 164 -18.32 -7.76 0.48
N GLY A 165 -19.17 -8.79 0.59
CA GLY A 165 -19.53 -9.67 -0.51
C GLY A 165 -20.19 -8.93 -1.66
N VAL A 166 -21.06 -7.96 -1.35
CA VAL A 166 -21.71 -7.08 -2.34
C VAL A 166 -20.67 -6.21 -3.04
N PHE A 167 -19.74 -5.61 -2.30
CA PHE A 167 -18.65 -4.84 -2.90
C PHE A 167 -17.77 -5.70 -3.81
N LEU A 168 -17.38 -6.90 -3.35
CA LEU A 168 -16.54 -7.82 -4.15
C LEU A 168 -17.27 -8.29 -5.41
N GLU A 169 -18.57 -8.60 -5.31
CA GLU A 169 -19.40 -8.96 -6.46
C GLU A 169 -19.45 -7.85 -7.51
N HIS A 170 -19.66 -6.60 -7.07
CA HIS A 170 -19.67 -5.44 -7.96
C HIS A 170 -18.33 -5.30 -8.72
N VAL A 171 -17.19 -5.36 -8.01
CA VAL A 171 -15.86 -5.26 -8.64
C VAL A 171 -15.58 -6.44 -9.56
N LEU A 172 -15.99 -7.66 -9.20
CA LEU A 172 -15.88 -8.83 -10.08
C LEU A 172 -16.69 -8.65 -11.37
N GLY A 173 -17.89 -8.09 -11.29
CA GLY A 173 -18.70 -7.76 -12.47
C GLY A 173 -18.00 -6.75 -13.37
N MET A 174 -17.39 -5.71 -12.78
CA MET A 174 -16.62 -4.73 -13.54
C MET A 174 -15.40 -5.32 -14.24
N LEU A 175 -14.70 -6.27 -13.61
CA LEU A 175 -13.52 -6.94 -14.19
C LEU A 175 -13.87 -7.78 -15.42
N GLN A 176 -15.08 -8.38 -15.45
CA GLN A 176 -15.54 -9.18 -16.59
C GLN A 176 -15.83 -8.35 -17.84
N LEU A 177 -16.08 -7.04 -17.69
CA LEU A 177 -16.39 -6.12 -18.78
C LEU A 177 -15.13 -5.46 -19.38
N ARG A 178 -13.93 -5.82 -18.92
CA ARG A 178 -12.67 -5.20 -19.37
C ARG A 178 -12.16 -5.81 -20.66
N SER A 179 -11.45 -5.00 -21.44
CA SER A 179 -10.86 -5.39 -22.72
C SER A 179 -9.61 -6.28 -22.56
N ILE A 180 -8.90 -6.15 -21.44
CA ILE A 180 -7.74 -6.98 -21.10
C ILE A 180 -8.24 -8.30 -20.49
N PRO A 181 -7.68 -9.46 -20.87
CA PRO A 181 -8.06 -10.73 -20.28
C PRO A 181 -7.75 -10.77 -18.77
N VAL A 182 -8.80 -11.01 -17.98
CA VAL A 182 -8.72 -11.23 -16.52
C VAL A 182 -9.05 -12.69 -16.22
N THR A 183 -8.06 -13.46 -15.81
CA THR A 183 -8.23 -14.88 -15.43
C THR A 183 -8.39 -15.00 -13.93
N PHE A 184 -9.55 -15.49 -13.48
CA PHE A 184 -9.85 -15.67 -12.06
C PHE A 184 -9.73 -17.15 -11.67
N LYS A 185 -8.68 -17.49 -10.90
CA LYS A 185 -8.41 -18.83 -10.38
C LYS A 185 -8.92 -18.93 -8.93
N SER A 186 -10.21 -19.25 -8.77
CA SER A 186 -10.87 -19.42 -7.47
C SER A 186 -10.73 -20.83 -6.92
N GLY A 187 -10.79 -21.00 -5.60
CA GLY A 187 -10.62 -22.31 -4.96
C GLY A 187 -9.18 -22.82 -4.98
N VAL A 188 -8.21 -21.92 -5.23
CA VAL A 188 -6.80 -22.24 -5.43
C VAL A 188 -5.98 -21.53 -4.38
N LYS A 189 -5.52 -22.28 -3.39
CA LYS A 189 -4.55 -21.77 -2.41
C LYS A 189 -3.22 -21.50 -3.10
N PHE A 190 -2.65 -20.32 -2.86
CA PHE A 190 -1.35 -19.96 -3.42
C PHE A 190 -0.24 -20.72 -2.68
N GLY A 191 0.48 -21.57 -3.41
CA GLY A 191 1.56 -22.41 -2.91
C GLY A 191 2.80 -22.34 -3.81
N ARG A 192 3.84 -23.11 -3.47
CA ARG A 192 5.10 -23.14 -4.23
C ARG A 192 4.91 -23.60 -5.68
N ASP A 193 3.95 -24.48 -5.93
CA ASP A 193 3.57 -24.92 -7.27
C ASP A 193 3.09 -23.76 -8.15
N LYS A 194 2.39 -22.77 -7.56
CA LYS A 194 1.90 -21.58 -8.28
C LYS A 194 2.98 -20.54 -8.56
N ILE A 195 4.10 -20.60 -7.85
CA ILE A 195 5.27 -19.76 -8.16
C ILE A 195 5.85 -20.18 -9.51
N LEU A 196 5.96 -21.49 -9.78
CA LEU A 196 6.44 -22.00 -11.07
C LEU A 196 5.54 -21.55 -12.23
N ASP A 197 4.22 -21.50 -12.03
CA ASP A 197 3.28 -20.94 -13.01
C ASP A 197 3.60 -19.47 -13.33
N ILE A 198 3.96 -18.67 -12.33
CA ILE A 198 4.36 -17.26 -12.50
C ILE A 198 5.72 -17.17 -13.19
N GLU A 199 6.72 -17.92 -12.74
CA GLU A 199 8.08 -17.87 -13.28
C GLU A 199 8.11 -18.28 -14.75
N SER A 200 7.31 -19.29 -15.13
CA SER A 200 7.18 -19.74 -16.52
C SER A 200 6.50 -18.74 -17.45
N CYS A 201 5.78 -17.74 -16.92
CA CYS A 201 5.15 -16.71 -17.73
C CYS A 201 6.24 -15.81 -18.37
N PRO A 202 6.22 -15.62 -19.70
CA PRO A 202 7.25 -14.86 -20.40
C PRO A 202 7.13 -13.35 -20.12
N GLY A 203 8.28 -12.67 -20.21
CA GLY A 203 8.38 -11.22 -20.07
C GLY A 203 8.25 -10.74 -18.63
N ARG A 204 8.03 -9.43 -18.48
CA ARG A 204 8.00 -8.80 -17.16
C ARG A 204 6.75 -9.15 -16.37
N LYS A 205 6.96 -9.43 -15.09
CA LYS A 205 5.90 -9.82 -14.15
C LYS A 205 5.81 -8.83 -12.99
N LEU A 206 4.58 -8.51 -12.61
CA LEU A 206 4.29 -7.78 -11.37
C LEU A 206 3.34 -8.63 -10.53
N VAL A 207 3.82 -9.10 -9.38
CA VAL A 207 3.04 -9.92 -8.46
C VAL A 207 2.66 -9.08 -7.25
N ILE A 208 1.38 -9.08 -6.91
CA ILE A 208 0.81 -8.29 -5.81
C ILE A 208 0.18 -9.24 -4.80
N ALA A 209 0.83 -9.38 -3.64
CA ALA A 209 0.33 -10.16 -2.50
C ALA A 209 -0.69 -9.33 -1.70
N CYS A 210 -1.94 -9.79 -1.73
CA CYS A 210 -3.12 -9.18 -1.11
C CYS A 210 -3.93 -10.22 -0.30
N ASP A 211 -3.29 -11.30 0.17
CA ASP A 211 -3.92 -12.47 0.81
C ASP A 211 -4.20 -12.29 2.32
N GLY A 212 -4.18 -11.05 2.78
CA GLY A 212 -4.57 -10.67 4.14
C GLY A 212 -3.45 -10.82 5.17
N SER A 213 -3.77 -10.49 6.42
CA SER A 213 -2.83 -10.55 7.55
C SER A 213 -2.34 -11.96 7.90
N SER A 214 -3.11 -12.99 7.55
CA SER A 214 -2.72 -14.41 7.70
C SER A 214 -2.11 -15.02 6.43
N GLY A 215 -1.96 -14.20 5.39
CA GLY A 215 -1.41 -14.57 4.10
C GLY A 215 0.04 -15.03 4.17
N GLN A 216 0.43 -15.89 3.23
CA GLN A 216 1.79 -16.43 3.13
C GLN A 216 2.43 -16.11 1.77
N ALA A 217 1.68 -15.50 0.84
CA ALA A 217 2.14 -15.24 -0.52
C ALA A 217 3.39 -14.35 -0.54
N ALA A 218 3.39 -13.25 0.22
CA ALA A 218 4.54 -12.34 0.31
C ALA A 218 5.83 -13.08 0.70
N ARG A 219 5.77 -13.92 1.74
CA ARG A 219 6.90 -14.74 2.20
C ARG A 219 7.33 -15.78 1.16
N LEU A 220 6.37 -16.45 0.53
CA LEU A 220 6.64 -17.45 -0.51
C LEU A 220 7.32 -16.82 -1.73
N LEU A 221 7.00 -15.57 -2.04
CA LEU A 221 7.60 -14.78 -3.11
C LEU A 221 8.91 -14.08 -2.70
N GLY A 222 9.47 -14.42 -1.53
CA GLY A 222 10.78 -13.97 -1.10
C GLY A 222 10.83 -12.63 -0.36
N LEU A 223 9.69 -12.01 -0.02
CA LEU A 223 9.68 -10.87 0.89
C LEU A 223 9.92 -11.33 2.34
N THR A 224 10.69 -10.56 3.10
CA THR A 224 10.92 -10.83 4.52
C THR A 224 9.62 -10.84 5.33
N ASP A 225 9.52 -11.75 6.29
CA ASP A 225 8.36 -11.90 7.21
C ASP A 225 8.53 -11.12 8.51
N GLU A 226 9.34 -10.08 8.47
CA GLU A 226 9.61 -9.18 9.59
C GLU A 226 8.66 -7.98 9.55
N PHE A 227 8.12 -7.64 10.72
CA PHE A 227 7.19 -6.55 10.89
C PHE A 227 7.74 -5.52 11.89
N LEU A 228 7.64 -4.24 11.53
CA LEU A 228 7.78 -3.13 12.45
C LEU A 228 6.49 -2.98 13.26
N HIS A 229 6.63 -2.97 14.58
CA HIS A 229 5.51 -2.82 15.50
C HIS A 229 5.52 -1.41 16.09
N SER A 230 4.54 -0.59 15.71
CA SER A 230 4.44 0.80 16.18
C SER A 230 3.19 0.97 17.05
N SER A 231 3.36 1.50 18.27
CA SER A 231 2.21 1.83 19.13
C SER A 231 1.44 3.00 18.54
N CYS A 232 0.12 2.90 18.55
CA CYS A 232 -0.78 3.99 18.20
C CYS A 232 -1.07 4.92 19.39
N HIS A 233 -0.30 4.81 20.47
CA HIS A 233 -0.45 5.58 21.71
C HIS A 233 -1.87 5.52 22.30
N ALA A 234 -2.48 4.34 22.23
CA ALA A 234 -3.81 4.08 22.76
C ALA A 234 -3.92 2.64 23.26
N PHE A 235 -4.77 2.43 24.27
CA PHE A 235 -5.19 1.10 24.66
C PHE A 235 -6.57 0.81 24.08
N GLY A 236 -6.88 -0.47 23.89
CA GLY A 236 -8.21 -0.87 23.43
C GLY A 236 -8.59 -2.28 23.83
N ALA A 237 -9.86 -2.56 23.66
CA ALA A 237 -10.46 -3.88 23.71
C ALA A 237 -11.53 -3.98 22.63
N VAL A 238 -11.69 -5.18 22.07
CA VAL A 238 -12.69 -5.43 21.03
C VAL A 238 -13.64 -6.52 21.47
N ALA A 239 -14.88 -6.44 21.00
CA ALA A 239 -15.86 -7.49 21.11
C ALA A 239 -16.59 -7.66 19.78
N SER A 240 -17.05 -8.88 19.53
CA SER A 240 -17.82 -9.26 18.37
C SER A 240 -18.89 -10.26 18.77
N MET A 241 -20.00 -10.24 18.06
CA MET A 241 -21.10 -11.17 18.28
C MET A 241 -21.73 -11.59 16.94
N ASP A 242 -22.23 -12.82 16.88
CA ASP A 242 -22.97 -13.36 15.74
C ASP A 242 -24.35 -13.80 16.22
N ARG A 243 -25.39 -13.16 15.69
CA ARG A 243 -26.81 -13.40 15.94
C ARG A 243 -27.40 -14.12 14.74
N ALA A 244 -27.11 -15.42 14.62
CA ALA A 244 -27.43 -16.23 13.45
C ALA A 244 -28.93 -16.23 13.06
N GLU A 245 -29.80 -15.93 14.03
CA GLU A 245 -31.24 -15.78 13.86
C GLU A 245 -31.66 -14.49 13.11
N LEU A 246 -30.76 -13.50 13.00
CA LEU A 246 -31.02 -12.24 12.34
C LEU A 246 -30.52 -12.23 10.89
N SER A 247 -31.21 -11.46 10.05
CA SER A 247 -30.69 -11.12 8.73
C SER A 247 -29.42 -10.26 8.87
N SER A 248 -28.54 -10.29 7.87
CA SER A 248 -27.31 -9.49 7.86
C SER A 248 -27.53 -8.19 7.07
N VAL A 249 -28.16 -7.20 7.68
CA VAL A 249 -28.36 -5.87 7.10
C VAL A 249 -27.29 -4.92 7.64
N PRO A 250 -26.49 -4.25 6.78
CA PRO A 250 -25.52 -3.24 7.22
C PRO A 250 -26.17 -2.16 8.08
N LEU A 251 -25.50 -1.77 9.15
CA LEU A 251 -25.91 -0.67 10.02
C LEU A 251 -24.82 0.38 10.05
N ALA A 252 -25.23 1.64 10.09
CA ALA A 252 -24.28 2.73 10.28
C ALA A 252 -23.52 2.58 11.60
N GLU A 253 -22.28 3.07 11.58
CA GLU A 253 -21.45 3.10 12.77
C GLU A 253 -22.06 4.03 13.83
N ARG A 254 -21.85 3.70 15.10
CA ARG A 254 -22.16 4.58 16.22
C ARG A 254 -20.91 4.83 17.04
N ARG A 255 -20.61 6.09 17.29
CA ARG A 255 -19.47 6.52 18.11
C ARG A 255 -19.95 7.24 19.36
N ILE A 256 -19.42 6.85 20.50
CA ILE A 256 -19.76 7.42 21.80
C ILE A 256 -18.46 7.65 22.55
N HIS A 257 -18.29 8.85 23.08
CA HIS A 257 -17.05 9.27 23.74
C HIS A 257 -17.36 9.64 25.19
N GLY A 258 -16.33 9.65 26.03
CA GLY A 258 -16.46 10.00 27.43
C GLY A 258 -17.16 8.92 28.27
N LEU A 259 -17.13 7.65 27.84
CA LEU A 259 -17.71 6.57 28.61
C LEU A 259 -16.88 6.32 29.87
N LEU A 260 -17.56 6.32 31.01
CA LEU A 260 -17.01 6.00 32.32
C LEU A 260 -17.67 4.72 32.83
N PHE A 261 -16.85 3.83 33.38
CA PHE A 261 -17.32 2.57 33.95
C PHE A 261 -17.22 2.67 35.46
N ASP A 262 -18.35 2.47 36.14
CA ASP A 262 -18.35 2.36 37.59
C ASP A 262 -17.72 1.03 38.01
N LEU A 263 -16.53 1.12 38.61
CA LEU A 263 -15.77 -0.01 39.11
C LEU A 263 -15.71 -0.05 40.65
N SER A 264 -16.53 0.78 41.32
CA SER A 264 -16.58 0.87 42.79
C SER A 264 -16.89 -0.46 43.46
N ALA A 265 -17.77 -1.26 42.86
CA ALA A 265 -18.09 -2.62 43.31
C ALA A 265 -16.88 -3.59 43.33
N TYR A 266 -15.77 -3.20 42.69
CA TYR A 266 -14.52 -3.97 42.64
C TYR A 266 -13.39 -3.30 43.46
N GLY A 267 -13.73 -2.34 44.32
CA GLY A 267 -12.79 -1.63 45.17
C GLY A 267 -12.00 -0.53 44.47
N ILE A 268 -12.46 -0.07 43.30
CA ILE A 268 -11.85 1.04 42.55
C ILE A 268 -12.75 2.26 42.69
N GLU A 269 -12.42 3.16 43.62
CA GLU A 269 -13.16 4.40 43.82
C GLU A 269 -12.78 5.43 42.74
N LEU A 270 -13.78 5.93 42.00
CA LEU A 270 -13.61 6.89 40.90
C LEU A 270 -13.36 8.34 41.37
N GLY A 271 -13.39 8.59 42.69
CA GLY A 271 -13.37 9.93 43.28
C GLY A 271 -12.11 10.76 43.00
N ASP A 272 -10.98 10.10 42.70
CA ASP A 272 -9.68 10.75 42.41
C ASP A 272 -9.33 10.78 40.92
N MET A 273 -10.27 10.43 40.03
CA MET A 273 -10.00 10.29 38.61
C MET A 273 -10.24 11.58 37.85
N ASP A 274 -9.23 12.05 37.12
CA ASP A 274 -9.36 13.15 36.16
C ASP A 274 -10.39 12.75 35.08
N LEU A 275 -11.62 13.27 35.21
CA LEU A 275 -12.82 12.93 34.42
C LEU A 275 -12.69 13.32 32.93
N SER A 276 -11.56 13.90 32.54
CA SER A 276 -11.28 14.45 31.22
C SER A 276 -10.98 13.37 30.15
N THR A 277 -10.70 12.12 30.53
CA THR A 277 -10.37 11.04 29.57
C THR A 277 -11.22 9.78 29.76
N GLY A 278 -12.48 9.83 29.33
CA GLY A 278 -13.33 8.64 29.23
C GLY A 278 -13.03 7.79 27.98
N PHE A 279 -13.58 6.58 27.95
CA PHE A 279 -13.44 5.68 26.81
C PHE A 279 -14.25 6.16 25.59
N SER A 280 -13.72 5.85 24.42
CA SER A 280 -14.43 5.96 23.15
C SER A 280 -14.87 4.57 22.69
N LEU A 281 -16.17 4.39 22.51
CA LEU A 281 -16.78 3.21 21.95
C LEU A 281 -17.16 3.48 20.50
N LYS A 282 -16.76 2.58 19.62
CA LYS A 282 -17.27 2.47 18.26
C LYS A 282 -18.05 1.17 18.10
N MET A 283 -19.30 1.24 17.66
CA MET A 283 -20.12 0.09 17.30
C MET A 283 -20.35 0.09 15.79
N PHE A 284 -20.11 -1.03 15.12
CA PHE A 284 -20.27 -1.16 13.67
C PHE A 284 -20.59 -2.60 13.29
N GLY A 285 -20.83 -2.86 12.00
CA GLY A 285 -21.27 -4.17 11.53
C GLY A 285 -22.75 -4.24 11.24
N SER A 286 -23.24 -5.43 10.89
CA SER A 286 -24.63 -5.67 10.51
C SER A 286 -25.51 -6.02 11.71
N THR A 287 -26.82 -6.07 11.49
CA THR A 287 -27.79 -6.63 12.45
C THR A 287 -27.41 -8.03 12.92
N ARG A 288 -26.81 -8.87 12.08
CA ARG A 288 -26.33 -10.20 12.47
C ARG A 288 -24.96 -10.16 13.16
N HIS A 289 -23.98 -9.50 12.53
CA HIS A 289 -22.59 -9.47 13.00
C HIS A 289 -22.23 -8.09 13.50
N ARG A 290 -22.26 -7.91 14.83
CA ARG A 290 -21.92 -6.65 15.47
C ARG A 290 -20.53 -6.67 16.08
N TYR A 291 -19.81 -5.57 15.90
CA TYR A 291 -18.51 -5.30 16.49
C TYR A 291 -18.60 -4.10 17.44
N MET A 292 -17.82 -4.17 18.51
CA MET A 292 -17.66 -3.10 19.49
C MET A 292 -16.18 -2.92 19.75
N SER A 293 -15.70 -1.71 19.53
CA SER A 293 -14.30 -1.34 19.69
C SER A 293 -14.22 -0.24 20.71
N LEU A 294 -13.67 -0.57 21.87
CA LEU A 294 -13.51 0.33 22.99
C LEU A 294 -12.04 0.77 23.05
N ALA A 295 -11.77 2.06 23.03
CA ALA A 295 -10.43 2.60 23.07
C ALA A 295 -10.31 3.81 23.99
N LEU A 296 -9.09 4.07 24.44
CA LEU A 296 -8.72 5.29 25.15
C LEU A 296 -7.31 5.71 24.77
N PRO A 297 -7.01 7.01 24.72
CA PRO A 297 -5.64 7.49 24.62
C PRO A 297 -4.78 6.88 25.73
N ARG A 298 -3.50 6.65 25.43
CA ARG A 298 -2.56 6.12 26.41
C ARG A 298 -2.36 7.16 27.52
N THR A 299 -2.94 6.90 28.67
CA THR A 299 -2.73 7.66 29.91
C THR A 299 -2.14 6.74 30.97
N GLU A 300 -1.39 7.31 31.92
CA GLU A 300 -0.91 6.57 33.11
C GLU A 300 -1.94 6.56 34.25
N GLY A 301 -3.21 6.86 33.92
CA GLY A 301 -4.29 6.93 34.89
C GLY A 301 -4.48 5.62 35.65
N THR A 302 -4.86 5.75 36.92
CA THR A 302 -5.11 4.62 37.82
C THR A 302 -6.12 3.62 37.23
N LEU A 303 -7.21 4.08 36.59
CA LEU A 303 -8.16 3.23 35.86
C LEU A 303 -7.50 2.37 34.79
N VAL A 304 -6.63 2.95 33.97
CA VAL A 304 -5.94 2.24 32.89
C VAL A 304 -5.02 1.17 33.46
N ARG A 305 -4.33 1.47 34.56
CA ARG A 305 -3.48 0.52 35.28
C ARG A 305 -4.31 -0.63 35.85
N HIS A 306 -5.44 -0.36 36.50
CA HIS A 306 -6.34 -1.39 37.02
C HIS A 306 -6.97 -2.22 35.89
N MET A 307 -7.38 -1.59 34.78
CA MET A 307 -7.95 -2.29 33.64
C MET A 307 -6.94 -3.16 32.86
N ARG A 308 -5.65 -2.88 32.99
CA ARG A 308 -4.60 -3.74 32.42
C ARG A 308 -4.21 -4.89 33.35
N LEU A 309 -4.23 -4.69 34.66
CA LEU A 309 -3.67 -5.62 35.65
C LEU A 309 -4.73 -6.45 36.39
N VAL A 310 -5.87 -5.85 36.71
CA VAL A 310 -6.87 -6.38 37.66
C VAL A 310 -8.11 -6.91 36.96
N LEU A 311 -8.44 -6.39 35.77
CA LEU A 311 -9.62 -6.82 35.02
C LEU A 311 -9.64 -8.34 34.73
N ASP A 312 -10.73 -8.98 35.14
CA ASP A 312 -11.02 -10.37 34.83
C ASP A 312 -11.94 -10.49 33.61
N ARG A 313 -12.13 -11.73 33.15
CA ARG A 313 -12.97 -12.03 31.98
C ARG A 313 -14.45 -11.68 32.21
N SER A 314 -14.93 -11.73 33.45
CA SER A 314 -16.31 -11.42 33.83
C SER A 314 -16.62 -9.95 33.62
N MET A 315 -15.73 -9.09 34.13
CA MET A 315 -15.91 -7.65 34.16
C MET A 315 -15.81 -7.07 32.75
N MET A 316 -14.88 -7.53 31.91
CA MET A 316 -14.85 -7.13 30.50
C MET A 316 -16.11 -7.53 29.73
N ARG A 317 -16.66 -8.72 29.99
CA ARG A 317 -17.94 -9.13 29.39
C ARG A 317 -19.06 -8.16 29.80
N ASN A 318 -19.16 -7.86 31.10
CA ASN A 318 -20.20 -6.99 31.63
C ASN A 318 -20.08 -5.56 31.07
N ILE A 319 -18.86 -5.03 30.95
CA ILE A 319 -18.59 -3.75 30.28
C ILE A 319 -19.14 -3.77 28.85
N PHE A 320 -18.83 -4.78 28.05
CA PHE A 320 -19.32 -4.85 26.67
C PHE A 320 -20.84 -5.04 26.59
N VAL A 321 -21.45 -5.82 27.49
CA VAL A 321 -22.91 -5.99 27.56
C VAL A 321 -23.59 -4.66 27.90
N GLN A 322 -23.08 -3.93 28.89
CA GLN A 322 -23.60 -2.62 29.28
C GLN A 322 -23.41 -1.60 28.16
N CYS A 323 -22.22 -1.52 27.56
CA CYS A 323 -21.96 -0.69 26.38
C CYS A 323 -22.97 -0.98 25.28
N PHE A 324 -23.16 -2.24 24.91
CA PHE A 324 -24.14 -2.60 23.88
C PHE A 324 -25.55 -2.16 24.29
N ASN A 325 -26.03 -2.55 25.47
CA ASN A 325 -27.42 -2.32 25.87
C ASN A 325 -27.77 -0.84 26.01
N THR A 326 -26.82 -0.01 26.46
CA THR A 326 -26.99 1.44 26.58
C THR A 326 -26.90 2.13 25.22
N CYS A 327 -26.11 1.60 24.29
CA CYS A 327 -25.72 2.31 23.07
C CYS A 327 -26.31 1.73 21.78
N LYS A 328 -26.93 0.55 21.82
CA LYS A 328 -27.54 -0.11 20.66
C LYS A 328 -28.60 0.74 19.98
N TRP A 329 -28.92 0.40 18.73
CA TRP A 329 -30.08 0.99 18.08
C TRP A 329 -31.40 0.51 18.70
N SER A 330 -32.46 1.30 18.52
CA SER A 330 -33.79 0.99 19.03
C SER A 330 -34.36 -0.30 18.46
N ASN A 331 -33.98 -0.64 17.22
CA ASN A 331 -34.37 -1.88 16.53
C ASN A 331 -33.56 -3.11 16.97
N GLU A 332 -32.50 -2.96 17.76
CA GLU A 332 -31.69 -4.08 18.26
C GLU A 332 -32.22 -4.57 19.62
N SER A 333 -32.31 -5.88 19.80
CA SER A 333 -32.64 -6.48 21.10
C SER A 333 -31.50 -6.30 22.11
N ALA A 334 -31.84 -6.11 23.38
CA ALA A 334 -30.84 -6.07 24.44
C ALA A 334 -30.19 -7.45 24.63
N LEU A 335 -28.90 -7.46 24.94
CA LEU A 335 -28.16 -8.67 25.29
C LEU A 335 -28.41 -9.02 26.74
N THR A 336 -28.72 -10.29 26.99
CA THR A 336 -28.76 -10.87 28.33
C THR A 336 -27.38 -11.42 28.70
N GLU A 337 -27.07 -11.45 29.99
CA GLU A 337 -25.81 -12.04 30.47
C GLU A 337 -25.67 -13.52 30.06
N ALA A 338 -26.77 -14.27 30.16
CA ALA A 338 -26.83 -15.69 29.76
C ALA A 338 -26.49 -15.89 28.28
N TRP A 339 -26.96 -14.99 27.41
CA TRP A 339 -26.64 -15.03 25.98
C TRP A 339 -25.18 -14.65 25.74
N ALA A 340 -24.72 -13.57 26.37
CA ALA A 340 -23.35 -13.07 26.21
C ALA A 340 -22.29 -14.09 26.64
N LEU A 341 -22.58 -14.91 27.65
CA LEU A 341 -21.71 -16.01 28.10
C LEU A 341 -21.35 -17.01 26.99
N ARG A 342 -22.28 -17.23 26.04
CA ARG A 342 -22.13 -18.26 24.99
C ARG A 342 -21.72 -17.66 23.63
N HIS A 343 -22.14 -16.44 23.34
CA HIS A 343 -22.05 -15.89 21.98
C HIS A 343 -21.18 -14.64 21.86
N LEU A 344 -20.85 -13.96 22.96
CA LEU A 344 -19.99 -12.78 22.91
C LEU A 344 -18.52 -13.21 22.89
N LYS A 345 -17.81 -12.90 21.81
CA LYS A 345 -16.35 -13.01 21.74
C LYS A 345 -15.77 -11.65 22.06
N PHE A 346 -14.83 -11.57 23.00
CA PHE A 346 -14.27 -10.29 23.43
C PHE A 346 -12.84 -10.43 23.94
N SER A 347 -12.11 -9.32 23.92
CA SER A 347 -10.79 -9.22 24.54
C SER A 347 -10.92 -9.24 26.07
N PRO A 348 -10.27 -10.19 26.76
CA PRO A 348 -10.43 -10.32 28.21
C PRO A 348 -9.75 -9.19 29.00
N ARG A 349 -8.90 -8.39 28.34
CA ARG A 349 -8.16 -7.26 28.92
C ARG A 349 -7.93 -6.19 27.86
N LEU A 350 -7.56 -4.99 28.30
CA LEU A 350 -7.03 -3.95 27.43
C LEU A 350 -5.66 -4.35 26.87
N PHE A 351 -5.44 -4.08 25.59
CA PHE A 351 -4.17 -4.27 24.92
C PHE A 351 -3.68 -2.96 24.29
N ASP A 352 -2.37 -2.86 24.07
CA ASP A 352 -1.76 -1.74 23.34
C ASP A 352 -2.13 -1.84 21.86
N ILE A 353 -2.79 -0.80 21.34
CA ILE A 353 -3.17 -0.74 19.94
C ILE A 353 -1.90 -0.48 19.13
N LYS A 354 -1.60 -1.38 18.19
CA LYS A 354 -0.38 -1.38 17.39
C LYS A 354 -0.70 -1.50 15.92
N LEU A 355 0.03 -0.72 15.13
CA LEU A 355 0.16 -0.92 13.69
C LEU A 355 1.34 -1.84 13.44
N PHE A 356 1.09 -2.90 12.66
CA PHE A 356 2.08 -3.83 12.15
C PHE A 356 2.33 -3.45 10.70
N GLN A 357 3.58 -3.19 10.34
CA GLN A 357 3.98 -2.87 8.98
C GLN A 357 5.12 -3.82 8.57
N ARG A 358 4.96 -4.55 7.48
CA ARG A 358 6.03 -5.38 6.92
C ARG A 358 7.21 -4.48 6.56
N LEU A 359 8.43 -4.88 6.95
CA LEU A 359 9.64 -4.10 6.69
C LEU A 359 9.93 -3.99 5.19
N GLU A 360 9.79 -5.10 4.48
CA GLU A 360 9.97 -5.16 3.04
C GLU A 360 8.62 -5.38 2.34
N THR A 361 8.08 -4.32 1.75
CA THR A 361 6.81 -4.39 1.02
C THR A 361 6.99 -4.53 -0.49
N VAL A 362 8.23 -4.53 -0.98
CA VAL A 362 8.53 -4.50 -2.41
C VAL A 362 9.93 -5.06 -2.67
N ALA A 363 10.04 -5.93 -3.67
CA ALA A 363 11.29 -6.53 -4.12
C ALA A 363 11.31 -6.74 -5.65
N TYR A 364 12.50 -6.95 -6.20
CA TYR A 364 12.69 -7.33 -7.60
C TYR A 364 13.61 -8.55 -7.71
N PHE A 365 13.18 -9.53 -8.50
CA PHE A 365 13.92 -10.76 -8.77
C PHE A 365 14.38 -10.76 -10.22
N GLN A 366 15.68 -10.55 -10.41
CA GLN A 366 16.31 -10.39 -11.72
C GLN A 366 16.22 -11.64 -12.59
N ASP A 367 16.44 -12.83 -12.00
CA ASP A 367 16.41 -14.11 -12.73
C ASP A 367 15.07 -14.37 -13.41
N THR A 368 13.99 -13.89 -12.79
CA THR A 368 12.61 -14.09 -13.25
C THR A 368 11.98 -12.83 -13.85
N ASP A 369 12.71 -11.71 -13.93
CA ASP A 369 12.19 -10.37 -14.28
C ASP A 369 10.85 -10.04 -13.61
N MET A 370 10.82 -10.18 -12.27
CA MET A 370 9.61 -10.14 -11.48
C MET A 370 9.69 -9.08 -10.38
N PHE A 371 8.75 -8.14 -10.38
CA PHE A 371 8.48 -7.27 -9.25
C PHE A 371 7.48 -7.94 -8.32
N VAL A 372 7.75 -7.91 -7.02
CA VAL A 372 6.84 -8.43 -5.98
C VAL A 372 6.47 -7.29 -5.05
N LEU A 373 5.17 -7.08 -4.84
CA LEU A 373 4.60 -6.09 -3.95
C LEU A 373 3.75 -6.79 -2.88
N ALA A 374 3.79 -6.31 -1.65
CA ALA A 374 2.76 -6.59 -0.64
C ALA A 374 1.82 -5.40 -0.53
N GLU A 375 0.51 -5.65 -0.49
CA GLU A 375 -0.52 -4.62 -0.35
C GLU A 375 -1.61 -4.99 0.65
N GLY A 376 -2.32 -3.96 1.12
CA GLY A 376 -3.38 -4.11 2.11
C GLY A 376 -2.88 -4.72 3.41
N GLU A 377 -3.65 -5.65 3.98
CA GLU A 377 -3.30 -6.29 5.25
C GLU A 377 -2.03 -7.16 5.19
N ALA A 378 -1.62 -7.63 4.00
CA ALA A 378 -0.37 -8.36 3.83
C ALA A 378 0.86 -7.44 3.98
N ALA A 379 0.68 -6.14 3.75
CA ALA A 379 1.71 -5.11 3.95
C ALA A 379 1.60 -4.44 5.31
N ARG A 380 0.38 -4.13 5.76
CA ARG A 380 0.14 -3.39 7.00
C ARG A 380 -1.23 -3.69 7.58
N CYS A 381 -1.30 -3.96 8.88
CA CYS A 381 -2.55 -4.22 9.57
C CYS A 381 -2.51 -3.66 11.00
N CYS A 382 -3.68 -3.34 11.56
CA CYS A 382 -3.83 -2.93 12.94
C CYS A 382 -4.38 -4.10 13.76
N ASN A 383 -3.91 -4.31 14.99
CA ASN A 383 -4.52 -5.29 15.90
C ASN A 383 -5.85 -4.81 16.54
N PHE A 384 -6.39 -3.68 16.07
CA PHE A 384 -7.59 -3.07 16.60
C PHE A 384 -8.54 -2.76 15.45
N HIS A 385 -9.63 -3.52 15.36
CA HIS A 385 -10.58 -3.42 14.26
C HIS A 385 -11.45 -2.17 14.42
N THR A 386 -11.44 -1.30 13.42
CA THR A 386 -12.27 -0.09 13.42
C THR A 386 -13.42 -0.18 12.44
N GLY A 387 -13.45 -1.18 11.55
CA GLY A 387 -14.40 -1.25 10.44
C GLY A 387 -13.98 -0.39 9.24
N LEU A 388 -13.00 0.49 9.44
CA LEU A 388 -12.41 1.35 8.42
C LEU A 388 -11.04 0.83 7.94
N ASP A 389 -10.60 -0.34 8.37
CA ASP A 389 -9.27 -0.90 8.07
C ASP A 389 -9.01 -1.00 6.55
N VAL A 390 -10.06 -1.28 5.77
CA VAL A 390 -10.00 -1.33 4.30
C VAL A 390 -9.55 0.00 3.69
N ASN A 391 -9.81 1.15 4.33
CA ASN A 391 -9.43 2.46 3.81
C ASN A 391 -7.92 2.68 3.83
N THR A 392 -7.25 2.23 4.91
CA THR A 392 -5.80 2.27 5.00
C THR A 392 -5.16 1.35 3.96
N ALA A 393 -5.78 0.19 3.73
CA ALA A 393 -5.36 -0.74 2.69
C ALA A 393 -5.52 -0.15 1.27
N LEU A 394 -6.66 0.48 0.97
CA LEU A 394 -6.91 1.14 -0.32
C LEU A 394 -6.01 2.35 -0.56
N SER A 395 -5.64 3.08 0.50
CA SER A 395 -4.66 4.16 0.40
C SER A 395 -3.33 3.68 -0.17
N GLY A 396 -2.93 2.42 0.11
CA GLY A 396 -1.76 1.77 -0.49
C GLY A 396 -1.81 1.68 -2.01
N LEU A 397 -3.01 1.53 -2.58
CA LEU A 397 -3.23 1.34 -4.00
C LEU A 397 -3.23 2.65 -4.81
N THR A 398 -3.27 3.80 -4.15
CA THR A 398 -3.27 5.11 -4.84
C THR A 398 -2.03 5.33 -5.71
N SER A 399 -0.88 4.73 -5.36
CA SER A 399 0.34 4.77 -6.17
C SER A 399 0.43 3.66 -7.21
N LEU A 400 -0.45 2.65 -7.16
CA LEU A 400 -0.28 1.39 -7.88
C LEU A 400 -0.26 1.58 -9.40
N GLN A 401 -1.11 2.46 -9.93
CA GLN A 401 -1.12 2.77 -11.36
C GLN A 401 0.24 3.28 -11.85
N ASN A 402 0.87 4.18 -11.08
CA ASN A 402 2.20 4.68 -11.40
C ASN A 402 3.27 3.59 -11.24
N THR A 403 3.17 2.77 -10.19
CA THR A 403 4.10 1.64 -9.96
C THR A 403 4.04 0.63 -11.10
N ILE A 404 2.85 0.30 -11.62
CA ILE A 404 2.70 -0.58 -12.79
C ILE A 404 3.39 0.02 -14.02
N ASN A 405 3.16 1.30 -14.29
CA ASN A 405 3.80 2.00 -15.42
C ASN A 405 5.32 1.98 -15.31
N GLN A 406 5.85 2.34 -14.12
CA GLN A 406 7.28 2.36 -13.85
C GLN A 406 7.90 0.97 -13.96
N ALA A 407 7.28 -0.05 -13.34
CA ALA A 407 7.74 -1.43 -13.39
C ALA A 407 7.77 -1.97 -14.83
N ALA A 408 6.69 -1.77 -15.60
CA ALA A 408 6.64 -2.16 -17.01
C ALA A 408 7.77 -1.48 -17.82
N CYS A 409 8.04 -0.21 -17.55
CA CYS A 409 9.03 0.59 -18.28
C CYS A 409 10.47 0.52 -17.72
N ALA A 410 10.73 -0.23 -16.65
CA ALA A 410 12.03 -0.22 -15.96
C ALA A 410 13.11 -0.97 -16.76
N LEU A 411 14.04 -0.28 -17.41
CA LEU A 411 15.01 -0.93 -18.30
C LEU A 411 16.39 -1.08 -17.65
N THR A 412 16.72 -0.15 -16.76
CA THR A 412 18.00 -0.10 -16.07
C THR A 412 17.82 -0.45 -14.60
N GLU A 413 18.90 -0.88 -13.95
CA GLU A 413 18.93 -1.07 -12.50
C GLU A 413 18.47 0.19 -11.76
N VAL A 414 18.82 1.37 -12.28
CA VAL A 414 18.39 2.66 -11.73
C VAL A 414 16.87 2.82 -11.80
N ASP A 415 16.23 2.44 -12.91
CA ASP A 415 14.77 2.50 -13.03
C ASP A 415 14.09 1.51 -12.08
N ILE A 416 14.66 0.31 -11.94
CA ILE A 416 14.18 -0.72 -11.02
C ILE A 416 14.26 -0.19 -9.58
N LEU A 417 15.45 0.22 -9.15
CA LEU A 417 15.68 0.76 -7.80
C LEU A 417 14.78 1.96 -7.50
N LYS A 418 14.58 2.86 -8.48
CA LYS A 418 13.65 3.97 -8.34
C LYS A 418 12.22 3.49 -8.10
N THR A 419 11.75 2.52 -8.88
CA THR A 419 10.40 1.95 -8.73
C THR A 419 10.22 1.32 -7.34
N LEU A 420 11.21 0.55 -6.86
CA LEU A 420 11.20 -0.05 -5.53
C LEU A 420 11.19 1.02 -4.44
N HIS A 421 12.03 2.05 -4.58
CA HIS A 421 12.16 3.15 -3.64
C HIS A 421 10.88 3.97 -3.53
N ASP A 422 10.33 4.44 -4.66
CA ASP A 422 9.09 5.22 -4.71
C ASP A 422 7.95 4.44 -4.03
N LYS A 423 7.87 3.12 -4.28
CA LYS A 423 6.84 2.27 -3.71
C LYS A 423 7.01 2.05 -2.20
N SER A 424 8.24 1.78 -1.76
CA SER A 424 8.57 1.61 -0.34
C SER A 424 8.30 2.89 0.46
N GLN A 425 8.72 4.05 -0.06
CA GLN A 425 8.44 5.35 0.56
C GLN A 425 6.94 5.64 0.68
N HIS A 426 6.15 5.35 -0.36
CA HIS A 426 4.70 5.50 -0.30
C HIS A 426 4.07 4.62 0.80
N SER A 427 4.52 3.36 0.90
CA SER A 427 4.08 2.42 1.94
C SER A 427 4.36 2.97 3.35
N GLU A 428 5.59 3.44 3.58
CA GLU A 428 6.00 4.02 4.86
C GLU A 428 5.25 5.32 5.19
N SER A 429 5.02 6.18 4.19
CA SER A 429 4.27 7.44 4.36
C SER A 429 2.86 7.19 4.88
N ILE A 430 2.18 6.17 4.37
CA ILE A 430 0.83 5.80 4.82
C ILE A 430 0.85 5.31 6.26
N ALA A 431 1.84 4.48 6.64
CA ALA A 431 1.97 4.02 8.01
C ALA A 431 2.21 5.19 8.97
N LYS A 432 3.12 6.11 8.61
CA LYS A 432 3.37 7.35 9.36
C LYS A 432 2.12 8.22 9.48
N GLN A 433 1.34 8.35 8.40
CA GLN A 433 0.08 9.09 8.41
C GLN A 433 -0.96 8.44 9.35
N PHE A 434 -1.08 7.11 9.30
CA PHE A 434 -1.99 6.38 10.19
C PHE A 434 -1.60 6.54 11.66
N LEU A 435 -0.31 6.41 11.99
CA LEU A 435 0.19 6.61 13.36
C LEU A 435 -0.04 8.04 13.87
N ARG A 436 0.07 9.05 13.01
CA ARG A 436 -0.13 10.46 13.38
C ARG A 436 -1.60 10.80 13.64
N SER A 437 -2.51 10.31 12.80
CA SER A 437 -3.91 10.75 12.85
C SER A 437 -4.97 9.71 12.51
N GLY A 438 -4.59 8.53 12.02
CA GLY A 438 -5.52 7.48 11.58
C GLY A 438 -6.44 7.01 12.70
N LEU A 439 -5.88 6.44 13.78
CA LEU A 439 -6.68 5.98 14.92
C LEU A 439 -7.51 7.10 15.54
N LYS A 440 -6.95 8.33 15.60
CA LYS A 440 -7.66 9.52 16.09
C LYS A 440 -8.91 9.80 15.25
N GLN A 441 -8.78 9.83 13.93
CA GLN A 441 -9.90 10.08 13.02
C GLN A 441 -10.94 8.94 13.03
N GLU A 442 -10.49 7.70 13.18
CA GLU A 442 -11.37 6.54 13.12
C GLU A 442 -12.11 6.26 14.43
N VAL A 443 -11.57 6.67 15.58
CA VAL A 443 -12.09 6.27 16.90
C VAL A 443 -12.34 7.44 17.85
N PHE A 444 -11.52 8.49 17.82
CA PHE A 444 -11.56 9.57 18.83
C PHE A 444 -12.17 10.89 18.34
N THR A 445 -12.37 11.07 17.03
CA THR A 445 -12.98 12.29 16.49
C THR A 445 -14.50 12.22 16.60
N HIS A 446 -15.08 13.26 17.22
CA HIS A 446 -16.51 13.53 17.16
C HIS A 446 -16.89 13.92 15.74
N TRP A 447 -17.82 13.20 15.13
CA TRP A 447 -18.57 13.75 14.00
C TRP A 447 -19.58 14.72 14.59
N TYR A 448 -19.28 16.02 14.54
CA TYR A 448 -20.32 17.03 14.76
C TYR A 448 -21.35 16.85 13.65
N SER A 449 -22.52 16.34 14.01
CA SER A 449 -23.74 16.37 13.20
C SER A 449 -24.44 17.71 13.39
#